data_AF-A0A411YIG4-F1
#
_entry.id   AF-A0A411YIG4-F1
#
_cell.length_a   1.000
_cell.length_b   1.000
_cell.length_c   1.000
_cell.angle_alpha   90.00
_cell.angle_beta   90.00
_cell.angle_gamma   90.00
#
_symmetry.space_group_name_H-M   'P 1'
#
loop_
_entity.id
_entity.type
_entity.pdbx_description
1 polymer ?
#
loop_
_entity_poly.entity_id
_entity_poly.type
_entity_poly.pdbx_seq_one_letter_code
_entity_poly.pdbx_strand_id
1 'polypeptide(L)'
;MSPALYAVRTRQRSGSAARTPAGLGRRRAEGGPMPPATAGEVAAGTGRIAGSMLVRWAIASVVALAIAVGLVAPAAAERLAGGDRLETAIEVARDSYPADGSAGAVVLARADVFADALAGTPLAVDRAAPMLITSPQGLAEPVAAEIERALGDEASKTVYLLGGEAALSTEVEQQVRALDYQVERLEGATRFETAVAIAEEIGEVERYLMTTGRAFPDALAAGPAAAAADGAVLLTDDEDSAGPTDDVLDANPDTERVAIGGPAAQAHPEADAIVGATREHTAVEVAERFFDDPPAAGLARSGAFPDALTGGAHIGALTAHPGEGGGPMLLTPTNRLAGPVADYLCAGDVAETSVYGGTAAISERIEAAVDTAVEGAGCSGEDPADASLTDTSVLHPRGVGLAQAGMTLHEVEATTGTSLEVLEFETFGGHCYYAQPEGVSGFSLMVGASGDAPPQDPRDGVVWRATTSSIDGSSVATSAGVRPGDSRADVGDAYGAENLTEREHVYQPDGVYLDYRTDDGEHGLRFEIGGDGEVQMIHGGEGDAITAPEGCA
;
A
#
# COMPACT_ATOMS: atom_id res chain seq x y z
N MET A 1 50.59 -21.89 13.63
CA MET A 1 51.02 -21.76 15.03
C MET A 1 51.49 -20.32 15.26
N SER A 2 50.66 -19.50 15.91
CA SER A 2 51.01 -18.16 16.42
C SER A 2 52.12 -18.27 17.48
N PRO A 3 52.83 -17.17 17.89
CA PRO A 3 52.20 -16.08 18.67
C PRO A 3 52.84 -14.67 18.55
N ALA A 4 52.09 -13.63 18.96
CA ALA A 4 52.54 -12.41 19.70
C ALA A 4 51.50 -11.28 19.51
N LEU A 5 50.71 -10.94 20.53
CA LEU A 5 50.94 -9.86 21.52
C LEU A 5 50.89 -8.44 20.93
N TYR A 6 49.79 -7.72 21.18
CA TYR A 6 49.73 -6.26 21.07
C TYR A 6 49.36 -5.61 22.41
N ALA A 7 50.02 -4.48 22.66
CA ALA A 7 50.23 -3.89 23.96
C ALA A 7 49.13 -2.90 24.38
N VAL A 8 48.79 -2.95 25.68
CA VAL A 8 48.00 -1.96 26.41
C VAL A 8 48.84 -0.69 26.63
N ARG A 9 48.27 0.48 26.35
CA ARG A 9 48.86 1.78 26.74
C ARG A 9 47.85 2.60 27.54
N THR A 10 48.01 2.56 28.86
CA THR A 10 47.36 3.46 29.81
C THR A 10 48.03 4.84 29.81
N ARG A 11 47.25 5.92 29.91
CA ARG A 11 47.70 7.18 30.52
C ARG A 11 46.64 7.71 31.47
N GLN A 12 47.11 8.09 32.65
CA GLN A 12 46.38 8.50 33.85
C GLN A 12 46.69 9.98 34.16
N ARG A 13 45.79 10.59 34.96
CA ARG A 13 45.82 11.87 35.72
C ARG A 13 45.08 13.02 35.04
N SER A 14 44.24 13.80 35.71
CA SER A 14 43.88 14.04 37.13
C SER A 14 42.54 14.81 37.13
N GLY A 15 41.55 14.61 37.99
CA GLY A 15 41.61 14.69 39.45
C GLY A 15 41.35 16.12 39.95
N SER A 16 40.07 16.50 40.13
CA SER A 16 39.65 17.44 41.18
C SER A 16 38.17 17.20 41.51
N ALA A 17 37.91 17.08 42.81
CA ALA A 17 36.67 16.58 43.39
C ALA A 17 35.92 17.66 44.17
N ALA A 18 34.62 17.36 44.37
CA ALA A 18 33.76 17.75 45.50
C ALA A 18 33.09 19.14 45.38
N ARG A 19 31.80 19.34 45.70
CA ARG A 19 30.93 18.73 46.73
C ARG A 19 29.44 18.89 46.38
N THR A 20 28.64 17.85 46.63
CA THR A 20 27.18 17.89 47.00
C THR A 20 27.05 18.32 48.49
N PRO A 21 25.87 18.59 49.14
CA PRO A 21 24.53 18.03 48.87
C PRO A 21 23.27 18.91 49.18
N ALA A 22 22.10 18.30 48.92
CA ALA A 22 20.78 18.47 49.58
C ALA A 22 19.98 19.77 49.30
N GLY A 23 18.66 19.78 49.19
CA GLY A 23 17.62 18.77 49.34
C GLY A 23 16.25 19.46 49.57
N LEU A 24 15.19 18.88 48.98
CA LEU A 24 13.77 18.86 49.42
C LEU A 24 12.98 20.17 49.67
N GLY A 25 11.82 20.28 49.02
CA GLY A 25 10.67 21.00 49.60
C GLY A 25 9.54 21.38 48.64
N ARG A 26 8.56 20.49 48.42
CA ARG A 26 7.22 20.83 47.91
C ARG A 26 6.52 21.85 48.83
N ARG A 27 5.75 22.80 48.27
CA ARG A 27 4.41 23.20 48.77
C ARG A 27 3.64 24.07 47.77
N ARG A 28 2.31 23.93 47.88
CA ARG A 28 1.17 24.40 47.07
C ARG A 28 0.47 25.57 47.80
N ALA A 29 -0.13 26.53 47.07
CA ALA A 29 -1.30 27.38 47.43
C ALA A 29 -1.38 28.57 46.44
N GLU A 30 -2.39 28.71 45.57
CA GLU A 30 -3.74 29.29 45.75
C GLU A 30 -3.82 30.83 45.58
N GLY A 31 -4.89 31.27 44.90
CA GLY A 31 -5.07 32.60 44.28
C GLY A 31 -5.46 33.77 45.18
N GLY A 32 -5.48 34.98 44.59
CA GLY A 32 -6.00 36.22 45.17
C GLY A 32 -5.65 37.48 44.35
N PRO A 33 -6.46 38.56 44.35
CA PRO A 33 -6.85 39.30 43.13
C PRO A 33 -6.21 40.69 42.89
N MET A 34 -6.45 41.24 41.68
CA MET A 34 -6.06 42.57 41.15
C MET A 34 -6.63 43.79 41.92
N PRO A 35 -5.97 44.97 41.83
CA PRO A 35 -6.57 46.27 42.16
C PRO A 35 -7.00 47.09 40.90
N PRO A 36 -7.92 48.08 41.05
CA PRO A 36 -8.55 48.80 39.94
C PRO A 36 -7.94 50.17 39.61
N ALA A 37 -8.40 50.70 38.48
CA ALA A 37 -8.03 51.95 37.80
C ALA A 37 -8.39 53.24 38.53
N THR A 38 -7.64 54.31 38.24
CA THR A 38 -8.04 55.71 38.47
C THR A 38 -7.70 56.60 37.28
N ALA A 39 -8.69 57.37 36.85
CA ALA A 39 -8.65 58.38 35.80
C ALA A 39 -7.94 59.67 36.24
N GLY A 40 -7.33 60.38 35.29
CA GLY A 40 -6.82 61.73 35.46
C GLY A 40 -7.10 62.58 34.21
N GLU A 41 -7.89 63.63 34.39
CA GLU A 41 -8.30 64.59 33.36
C GLU A 41 -7.39 65.85 33.33
N VAL A 42 -7.05 66.24 32.10
CA VAL A 42 -6.77 67.58 31.52
C VAL A 42 -6.19 68.75 32.34
N ALA A 43 -5.13 69.33 31.78
CA ALA A 43 -4.89 70.77 31.78
C ALA A 43 -4.47 71.24 30.36
N ALA A 44 -5.26 72.14 29.79
CA ALA A 44 -5.02 72.79 28.51
C ALA A 44 -4.08 74.01 28.69
N GLY A 45 -3.10 74.14 27.79
CA GLY A 45 -2.24 75.31 27.68
C GLY A 45 -2.04 75.67 26.21
N THR A 46 -2.81 76.65 25.73
CA THR A 46 -2.75 77.18 24.36
C THR A 46 -1.58 78.15 24.19
N GLY A 47 -0.67 77.85 23.26
CA GLY A 47 0.31 78.80 22.73
C GLY A 47 0.26 78.78 21.20
N ARG A 48 -0.24 79.87 20.59
CA ARG A 48 -0.31 80.10 19.14
C ARG A 48 0.94 80.82 18.65
N ILE A 49 1.65 80.29 17.64
CA ILE A 49 2.36 81.02 16.57
C ILE A 49 2.38 80.03 15.37
N ALA A 50 1.49 80.09 14.37
CA ALA A 50 1.42 80.99 13.21
C ALA A 50 2.58 80.87 12.20
N GLY A 51 2.29 80.33 11.01
CA GLY A 51 3.13 80.39 9.79
C GLY A 51 3.22 79.04 9.07
N SER A 52 2.21 78.65 8.27
CA SER A 52 2.22 78.66 6.78
C SER A 52 3.20 77.62 6.19
N MET A 53 2.82 76.62 5.38
CA MET A 53 1.80 76.55 4.34
C MET A 53 1.67 75.08 3.86
N LEU A 54 0.42 74.62 3.63
CA LEU A 54 -0.04 73.70 2.56
C LEU A 54 0.45 72.23 2.64
N VAL A 55 -0.38 71.17 2.59
CA VAL A 55 -1.50 70.86 1.67
C VAL A 55 -2.48 69.86 2.33
N ARG A 56 -3.74 69.99 1.92
CA ARG A 56 -4.97 69.25 2.27
C ARG A 56 -4.97 67.78 1.83
N TRP A 57 -5.53 66.88 2.63
CA TRP A 57 -6.78 66.13 2.42
C TRP A 57 -6.80 64.92 3.35
N ALA A 58 -7.74 64.94 4.30
CA ALA A 58 -8.11 63.77 5.07
C ALA A 58 -8.89 62.83 4.15
N ILE A 59 -8.37 61.63 3.95
CA ILE A 59 -9.16 60.47 3.53
C ILE A 59 -9.07 59.48 4.68
N ALA A 60 -10.24 59.07 5.16
CA ALA A 60 -10.41 58.07 6.20
C ALA A 60 -9.70 56.77 5.80
N SER A 61 -8.68 56.38 6.56
CA SER A 61 -8.10 55.05 6.48
C SER A 61 -8.73 54.18 7.56
N VAL A 62 -9.83 53.52 7.21
CA VAL A 62 -10.19 52.26 7.85
C VAL A 62 -9.15 51.26 7.34
N VAL A 63 -8.15 50.95 8.15
CA VAL A 63 -7.23 49.84 7.87
C VAL A 63 -8.00 48.56 8.17
N ALA A 64 -8.64 48.01 7.15
CA ALA A 64 -9.06 46.62 7.16
C ALA A 64 -7.78 45.77 7.03
N LEU A 65 -7.33 45.21 8.16
CA LEU A 65 -6.29 44.19 8.15
C LEU A 65 -6.93 42.90 7.62
N ALA A 66 -6.87 42.70 6.31
CA ALA A 66 -7.12 41.40 5.71
C ALA A 66 -5.93 40.51 6.08
N ILE A 67 -6.13 39.63 7.06
CA ILE A 67 -5.25 38.47 7.25
C ILE A 67 -5.50 37.60 6.03
N ALA A 68 -4.59 37.62 5.06
CA ALA A 68 -4.51 36.57 4.07
C ALA A 68 -4.01 35.33 4.80
N VAL A 69 -4.94 34.55 5.35
CA VAL A 69 -4.68 33.12 5.53
C VAL A 69 -4.52 32.62 4.10
N GLY A 70 -3.28 32.38 3.68
CA GLY A 70 -3.04 31.65 2.44
C GLY A 70 -3.73 30.32 2.61
N LEU A 71 -4.80 30.08 1.86
CA LEU A 71 -5.24 28.72 1.58
C LEU A 71 -4.05 28.12 0.80
N VAL A 72 -3.21 27.35 1.49
CA VAL A 72 -2.35 26.40 0.80
C VAL A 72 -3.34 25.39 0.24
N ALA A 73 -3.47 25.36 -1.09
CA ALA A 73 -4.20 24.27 -1.72
C ALA A 73 -3.46 22.98 -1.32
N PRO A 74 -4.17 21.93 -0.89
CA PRO A 74 -3.53 20.63 -0.66
C PRO A 74 -2.80 20.21 -1.93
N ALA A 75 -1.63 19.61 -1.77
CA ALA A 75 -0.87 19.10 -2.89
C ALA A 75 -1.69 17.96 -3.52
N ALA A 76 -2.03 18.10 -4.80
CA ALA A 76 -2.62 17.01 -5.57
C ALA A 76 -1.63 15.84 -5.61
N ALA A 77 -2.14 14.61 -5.60
CA ALA A 77 -1.35 13.41 -5.76
C ALA A 77 -0.47 13.53 -7.01
N GLU A 78 0.85 13.41 -6.84
CA GLU A 78 1.81 13.52 -7.93
C GLU A 78 2.00 12.16 -8.59
N ARG A 79 1.66 12.07 -9.88
CA ARG A 79 1.87 10.85 -10.64
C ARG A 79 3.27 10.80 -11.26
N LEU A 80 4.03 9.76 -10.90
CA LEU A 80 5.33 9.44 -11.48
C LEU A 80 5.18 8.22 -12.40
N ALA A 81 5.15 8.46 -13.72
CA ALA A 81 4.83 7.44 -14.71
C ALA A 81 5.45 7.71 -16.09
N GLY A 82 5.83 6.63 -16.78
CA GLY A 82 6.21 6.63 -18.19
C GLY A 82 5.27 5.78 -19.05
N GLY A 83 5.59 5.64 -20.34
CA GLY A 83 4.84 4.82 -21.29
C GLY A 83 4.96 3.31 -21.02
N ASP A 84 5.98 2.90 -20.28
CA ASP A 84 6.15 1.54 -19.76
C ASP A 84 6.84 1.54 -18.38
N ARG A 85 7.16 0.34 -17.88
CA ARG A 85 7.82 0.15 -16.57
C ARG A 85 9.24 0.71 -16.50
N LEU A 86 9.98 0.69 -17.62
CA LEU A 86 11.35 1.23 -17.67
C LEU A 86 11.30 2.75 -17.64
N GLU A 87 10.41 3.34 -18.43
CA GLU A 87 10.20 4.79 -18.44
C GLU A 87 9.66 5.26 -17.08
N THR A 88 8.75 4.52 -16.44
CA THR A 88 8.29 4.82 -15.07
C THR A 88 9.45 4.82 -14.08
N ALA A 89 10.33 3.82 -14.12
CA ALA A 89 11.53 3.77 -13.27
C ALA A 89 12.45 4.99 -13.49
N ILE A 90 12.58 5.44 -14.74
CA ILE A 90 13.38 6.61 -15.11
C ILE A 90 12.75 7.90 -14.57
N GLU A 91 11.44 8.08 -14.71
CA GLU A 91 10.75 9.27 -14.18
C GLU A 91 10.82 9.33 -12.65
N VAL A 92 10.66 8.18 -11.98
CA VAL A 92 10.86 8.07 -10.52
C VAL A 92 12.31 8.41 -10.13
N ALA A 93 13.31 7.93 -10.87
CA ALA A 93 14.72 8.25 -10.61
C ALA A 93 15.04 9.74 -10.81
N ARG A 94 14.42 10.39 -11.80
CA ARG A 94 14.58 11.83 -12.05
C ARG A 94 13.96 12.69 -10.98
N ASP A 95 12.83 12.26 -10.43
CA ASP A 95 12.19 12.97 -9.33
C ASP A 95 13.03 12.89 -8.05
N SER A 96 13.54 11.70 -7.71
CA SER A 96 14.43 11.52 -6.56
C SER A 96 15.80 12.19 -6.71
N TYR A 97 16.35 12.24 -7.93
CA TYR A 97 17.69 12.74 -8.21
C TYR A 97 17.69 13.75 -9.37
N PRO A 98 17.06 14.94 -9.21
CA PRO A 98 16.77 15.84 -10.32
C PRO A 98 18.00 16.54 -10.90
N ALA A 99 19.08 16.64 -10.14
CA ALA A 99 20.35 17.18 -10.62
C ALA A 99 21.25 16.05 -11.18
N ASP A 100 21.94 16.34 -12.28
CA ASP A 100 22.92 15.41 -12.85
C ASP A 100 24.01 15.08 -11.81
N GLY A 101 24.32 13.80 -11.68
CA GLY A 101 25.31 13.32 -10.72
C GLY A 101 24.89 13.42 -9.24
N SER A 102 23.60 13.62 -8.93
CA SER A 102 23.14 13.72 -7.54
C SER A 102 22.96 12.37 -6.83
N ALA A 103 22.88 11.26 -7.56
CA ALA A 103 22.81 9.93 -6.95
C ALA A 103 24.20 9.45 -6.48
N GLY A 104 24.26 8.80 -5.32
CA GLY A 104 25.48 8.19 -4.76
C GLY A 104 25.85 6.87 -5.45
N ALA A 105 24.85 6.11 -5.88
CA ALA A 105 24.97 4.85 -6.62
C ALA A 105 23.72 4.65 -7.50
N VAL A 106 23.63 3.53 -8.22
CA VAL A 106 22.40 3.04 -8.84
C VAL A 106 22.20 1.59 -8.41
N VAL A 107 20.97 1.22 -8.06
CA VAL A 107 20.59 -0.19 -7.90
C VAL A 107 19.81 -0.63 -9.14
N LEU A 108 20.30 -1.65 -9.83
CA LEU A 108 19.75 -2.17 -11.08
C LEU A 108 19.21 -3.59 -10.87
N ALA A 109 17.94 -3.77 -11.21
CA ALA A 109 17.27 -5.08 -11.20
C ALA A 109 16.68 -5.43 -12.57
N ARG A 110 16.15 -6.65 -12.67
CA ARG A 110 15.43 -7.10 -13.87
C ARG A 110 13.98 -6.62 -13.86
N ALA A 111 13.46 -6.30 -15.03
CA ALA A 111 12.15 -5.68 -15.18
C ALA A 111 10.97 -6.67 -15.20
N ASP A 112 11.22 -7.95 -15.45
CA ASP A 112 10.20 -8.98 -15.71
C ASP A 112 9.88 -9.88 -14.52
N VAL A 113 10.77 -9.97 -13.52
CA VAL A 113 10.59 -10.79 -12.30
C VAL A 113 11.07 -10.03 -11.07
N PHE A 114 10.25 -10.00 -10.01
CA PHE A 114 10.49 -9.21 -8.80
C PHE A 114 11.54 -9.77 -7.83
N ALA A 115 11.81 -11.07 -7.89
CA ALA A 115 12.39 -11.85 -6.80
C ALA A 115 13.65 -11.24 -6.17
N ASP A 116 14.63 -10.89 -6.99
CA ASP A 116 15.93 -10.36 -6.54
C ASP A 116 15.87 -8.86 -6.19
N ALA A 117 14.79 -8.17 -6.56
CA ALA A 117 14.63 -6.73 -6.34
C ALA A 117 13.92 -6.38 -5.02
N LEU A 118 13.16 -7.32 -4.44
CA LEU A 118 12.34 -7.07 -3.25
C LEU A 118 13.15 -6.57 -2.04
N ALA A 119 14.37 -7.07 -1.87
CA ALA A 119 15.26 -6.64 -0.78
C ALA A 119 16.11 -5.40 -1.15
N GLY A 120 16.00 -4.90 -2.38
CA GLY A 120 16.88 -3.85 -2.91
C GLY A 120 16.50 -2.44 -2.49
N THR A 121 15.26 -2.18 -2.04
CA THR A 121 14.81 -0.86 -1.58
C THR A 121 15.67 -0.31 -0.43
N PRO A 122 15.90 -1.01 0.70
CA PRO A 122 16.74 -0.49 1.77
C PRO A 122 18.18 -0.22 1.33
N LEU A 123 18.75 -1.06 0.45
CA LEU A 123 20.06 -0.80 -0.16
C LEU A 123 20.07 0.48 -0.99
N ALA A 124 19.02 0.70 -1.80
CA ALA A 124 18.91 1.90 -2.62
C ALA A 124 18.87 3.16 -1.75
N VAL A 125 18.12 3.14 -0.64
CA VAL A 125 18.06 4.25 0.31
C VAL A 125 19.39 4.46 1.02
N ASP A 126 20.00 3.39 1.57
CA ASP A 126 21.31 3.44 2.26
C ASP A 126 22.41 4.04 1.37
N ARG A 127 22.38 3.75 0.06
CA ARG A 127 23.37 4.22 -0.91
C ARG A 127 23.00 5.51 -1.64
N ALA A 128 21.92 6.17 -1.23
CA ALA A 128 21.37 7.35 -1.91
C ALA A 128 21.29 7.13 -3.42
N ALA A 129 20.67 6.01 -3.81
CA ALA A 129 20.58 5.52 -5.18
C ALA A 129 19.12 5.41 -5.65
N PRO A 130 18.82 5.69 -6.92
CA PRO A 130 17.56 5.27 -7.51
C PRO A 130 17.58 3.75 -7.76
N MET A 131 16.39 3.15 -7.76
CA MET A 131 16.18 1.81 -8.29
C MET A 131 15.75 1.90 -9.75
N LEU A 132 16.57 1.36 -10.65
CA LEU A 132 16.27 1.21 -12.06
C LEU A 132 16.04 -0.25 -12.41
N ILE A 133 15.33 -0.50 -13.50
CA ILE A 133 15.08 -1.83 -14.03
C ILE A 133 15.45 -1.93 -15.51
N THR A 134 15.85 -3.11 -15.96
CA THR A 134 16.15 -3.38 -17.38
C THR A 134 15.75 -4.79 -17.80
N SER A 135 15.82 -5.10 -19.09
CA SER A 135 15.68 -6.46 -19.61
C SER A 135 16.81 -7.38 -19.10
N PRO A 136 16.54 -8.65 -18.75
CA PRO A 136 17.57 -9.59 -18.30
C PRO A 136 18.69 -9.81 -19.34
N GLN A 137 18.39 -9.63 -20.63
CA GLN A 137 19.31 -9.93 -21.73
C GLN A 137 20.06 -8.70 -22.26
N GLY A 138 19.82 -7.50 -21.72
CA GLY A 138 20.51 -6.30 -22.16
C GLY A 138 20.07 -5.04 -21.41
N LEU A 139 21.00 -4.09 -21.28
CA LEU A 139 20.76 -2.76 -20.76
C LEU A 139 20.03 -1.94 -21.81
N ALA A 140 18.78 -1.56 -21.51
CA ALA A 140 18.02 -0.69 -22.39
C ALA A 140 18.71 0.68 -22.48
N GLU A 141 18.77 1.25 -23.69
CA GLU A 141 19.46 2.52 -23.93
C GLU A 141 18.93 3.69 -23.07
N PRO A 142 17.61 3.85 -22.87
CA PRO A 142 17.09 4.86 -21.94
C PRO A 142 17.55 4.68 -20.49
N VAL A 143 17.73 3.42 -20.07
CA VAL A 143 18.20 3.09 -18.72
C VAL A 143 19.70 3.39 -18.59
N ALA A 144 20.49 3.08 -19.62
CA ALA A 144 21.91 3.45 -19.67
C ALA A 144 22.10 4.98 -19.56
N ALA A 145 21.32 5.73 -20.33
CA ALA A 145 21.35 7.19 -20.29
C ALA A 145 20.94 7.74 -18.91
N GLU A 146 19.97 7.11 -18.24
CA GLU A 146 19.56 7.52 -16.89
C GLU A 146 20.61 7.17 -15.84
N ILE A 147 21.34 6.05 -15.97
CA ILE A 147 22.50 5.73 -15.12
C ILE A 147 23.57 6.82 -15.26
N GLU A 148 23.93 7.18 -16.50
CA GLU A 148 24.92 8.23 -16.75
C GLU A 148 24.49 9.58 -16.19
N ARG A 149 23.20 9.95 -16.35
CA ARG A 149 22.65 11.19 -15.80
C ARG A 149 22.68 11.19 -14.27
N ALA A 150 22.19 10.12 -13.64
CA ALA A 150 22.07 10.02 -12.18
C ALA A 150 23.46 10.02 -11.50
N LEU A 151 24.44 9.33 -12.08
CA LEU A 151 25.78 9.20 -11.52
C LEU A 151 26.74 10.32 -11.94
N GLY A 152 26.55 10.93 -13.11
CA GLY A 152 27.43 11.96 -13.66
C GLY A 152 28.83 11.41 -13.99
N ASP A 153 29.83 12.29 -14.12
CA ASP A 153 31.19 11.91 -14.56
C ASP A 153 32.06 11.23 -13.46
N GLU A 154 31.47 10.79 -12.35
CA GLU A 154 32.21 10.21 -11.21
C GLU A 154 32.34 8.69 -11.32
N ALA A 155 33.40 8.22 -11.99
CA ALA A 155 33.72 6.80 -12.17
C ALA A 155 33.86 5.98 -10.86
N SER A 156 34.03 6.63 -9.71
CA SER A 156 34.07 5.96 -8.41
C SER A 156 32.69 5.52 -7.90
N LYS A 157 31.60 5.98 -8.49
CA LYS A 157 30.26 5.57 -8.09
C LYS A 157 29.94 4.16 -8.60
N THR A 158 29.06 3.48 -7.87
CA THR A 158 28.78 2.06 -8.07
C THR A 158 27.40 1.85 -8.68
N VAL A 159 27.31 0.90 -9.60
CA VAL A 159 26.06 0.29 -10.05
C VAL A 159 25.96 -1.11 -9.44
N TYR A 160 24.99 -1.31 -8.55
CA TYR A 160 24.69 -2.59 -7.92
C TYR A 160 23.75 -3.40 -8.81
N LEU A 161 24.14 -4.59 -9.22
CA LEU A 161 23.29 -5.52 -9.99
C LEU A 161 22.69 -6.52 -9.02
N LEU A 162 21.36 -6.57 -8.96
CA LEU A 162 20.64 -7.52 -8.11
C LEU A 162 20.34 -8.83 -8.86
N GLY A 163 20.85 -9.93 -8.31
CA GLY A 163 20.68 -11.27 -8.83
C GLY A 163 21.82 -11.71 -9.77
N GLY A 164 21.89 -13.03 -9.98
CA GLY A 164 22.95 -13.65 -10.77
C GLY A 164 22.79 -13.50 -12.28
N GLU A 165 23.61 -14.20 -13.06
CA GLU A 165 23.62 -14.11 -14.53
C GLU A 165 22.27 -14.49 -15.18
N ALA A 166 21.46 -15.31 -14.51
CA ALA A 166 20.11 -15.66 -14.97
C ALA A 166 19.09 -14.52 -14.77
N ALA A 167 19.36 -13.60 -13.84
CA ALA A 167 18.57 -12.42 -13.57
C ALA A 167 19.01 -11.24 -14.43
N LEU A 168 20.31 -10.96 -14.45
CA LEU A 168 20.94 -9.94 -15.29
C LEU A 168 22.17 -10.56 -15.94
N SER A 169 22.08 -10.83 -17.25
CA SER A 169 23.13 -11.52 -17.99
C SER A 169 24.49 -10.83 -17.90
N THR A 170 25.56 -11.57 -18.19
CA THR A 170 26.91 -11.02 -18.31
C THR A 170 27.01 -9.91 -19.37
N GLU A 171 26.08 -9.88 -20.35
CA GLU A 171 25.98 -8.79 -21.33
C GLU A 171 25.52 -7.49 -20.66
N VAL A 172 24.52 -7.53 -19.78
CA VAL A 172 24.08 -6.35 -19.01
C VAL A 172 25.26 -5.81 -18.19
N GLU A 173 25.96 -6.67 -17.47
CA GLU A 173 27.12 -6.27 -16.66
C GLU A 173 28.23 -5.62 -17.50
N GLN A 174 28.52 -6.18 -18.67
CA GLN A 174 29.49 -5.61 -19.61
C GLN A 174 29.05 -4.24 -20.13
N GLN A 175 27.77 -4.08 -20.45
CA GLN A 175 27.21 -2.81 -20.93
C GLN A 175 27.24 -1.74 -19.84
N VAL A 176 26.93 -2.09 -18.59
CA VAL A 176 27.06 -1.16 -17.44
C VAL A 176 28.53 -0.79 -17.21
N ARG A 177 29.47 -1.75 -17.24
CA ARG A 177 30.91 -1.45 -17.13
C ARG A 177 31.43 -0.56 -18.24
N ALA A 178 30.85 -0.64 -19.44
CA ALA A 178 31.21 0.21 -20.56
C ALA A 178 30.83 1.69 -20.36
N LEU A 179 29.98 2.00 -19.37
CA LEU A 179 29.67 3.36 -18.92
C LEU A 179 30.74 3.95 -17.98
N ASP A 180 31.82 3.22 -17.68
CA ASP A 180 32.96 3.65 -16.84
C ASP A 180 32.65 3.84 -15.34
N TYR A 181 31.66 3.12 -14.81
CA TYR A 181 31.35 3.06 -13.37
C TYR A 181 31.86 1.77 -12.71
N GLN A 182 31.96 1.78 -11.38
CA GLN A 182 32.15 0.54 -10.61
C GLN A 182 30.90 -0.32 -10.72
N VAL A 183 31.10 -1.64 -10.80
CA VAL A 183 30.00 -2.58 -10.96
C VAL A 183 30.15 -3.69 -9.94
N GLU A 184 29.14 -3.82 -9.09
CA GLU A 184 29.07 -4.80 -8.02
C GLU A 184 27.81 -5.65 -8.18
N ARG A 185 27.96 -6.96 -8.20
CA ARG A 185 26.84 -7.88 -8.34
C ARG A 185 26.55 -8.52 -6.99
N LEU A 186 25.33 -8.35 -6.51
CA LEU A 186 24.81 -8.96 -5.30
C LEU A 186 23.94 -10.14 -5.73
N GLU A 187 24.45 -11.36 -5.56
CA GLU A 187 23.82 -12.56 -6.08
C GLU A 187 23.90 -13.73 -5.11
N GLY A 188 22.89 -14.60 -5.19
CA GLY A 188 22.87 -15.90 -4.55
C GLY A 188 22.34 -16.99 -5.48
N ALA A 189 22.39 -18.24 -5.03
CA ALA A 189 21.86 -19.37 -5.79
C ALA A 189 20.33 -19.31 -5.94
N THR A 190 19.65 -18.70 -4.96
CA THR A 190 18.22 -18.41 -5.00
C THR A 190 17.97 -16.96 -4.56
N ARG A 191 16.71 -16.52 -4.67
CA ARG A 191 16.27 -15.20 -4.22
C ARG A 191 16.52 -14.95 -2.73
N PHE A 192 16.55 -16.01 -1.92
CA PHE A 192 16.80 -15.94 -0.49
C PHE A 192 18.27 -15.58 -0.24
N GLU A 193 19.22 -16.28 -0.88
CA GLU A 193 20.63 -15.93 -0.80
C GLU A 193 20.93 -14.56 -1.44
N THR A 194 20.24 -14.17 -2.51
CA THR A 194 20.38 -12.80 -3.06
C THR A 194 19.96 -11.74 -2.03
N ALA A 195 18.85 -11.95 -1.32
CA ALA A 195 18.42 -11.05 -0.26
C ALA A 195 19.43 -10.97 0.90
N VAL A 196 20.04 -12.11 1.26
CA VAL A 196 21.14 -12.15 2.23
C VAL A 196 22.34 -11.34 1.75
N ALA A 197 22.78 -11.51 0.49
CA ALA A 197 23.89 -10.74 -0.07
C ALA A 197 23.61 -9.23 -0.08
N ILE A 198 22.36 -8.83 -0.30
CA ILE A 198 21.93 -7.42 -0.21
C ILE A 198 22.02 -6.92 1.25
N ALA A 199 21.53 -7.70 2.21
CA ALA A 199 21.61 -7.35 3.62
C ALA A 199 23.07 -7.26 4.12
N GLU A 200 23.95 -8.15 3.66
CA GLU A 200 25.38 -8.11 3.96
C GLU A 200 26.07 -6.86 3.39
N GLU A 201 25.66 -6.41 2.19
CA GLU A 201 26.16 -5.16 1.62
C GLU A 201 25.70 -3.95 2.42
N ILE A 202 24.44 -3.92 2.90
CA ILE A 202 23.95 -2.86 3.81
C ILE A 202 24.78 -2.85 5.10
N GLY A 203 25.06 -4.03 5.68
CA GLY A 203 25.95 -4.20 6.82
C GLY A 203 25.22 -4.37 8.16
N GLU A 204 25.69 -3.69 9.21
CA GLU A 204 25.07 -3.76 10.54
C GLU A 204 23.72 -3.03 10.53
N VAL A 205 22.65 -3.73 10.90
CA VAL A 205 21.28 -3.21 10.95
C VAL A 205 20.67 -3.40 12.33
N GLU A 206 19.72 -2.53 12.69
CA GLU A 206 18.98 -2.65 13.95
C GLU A 206 17.87 -3.72 13.86
N ARG A 207 17.48 -4.06 12.63
CA ARG A 207 16.26 -4.84 12.35
C ARG A 207 16.34 -5.64 11.05
N TYR A 208 15.71 -6.82 11.07
CA TYR A 208 15.34 -7.58 9.88
C TYR A 208 13.81 -7.60 9.67
N LEU A 209 13.36 -7.14 8.50
CA LEU A 209 11.99 -7.31 8.02
C LEU A 209 11.95 -8.55 7.12
N MET A 210 11.30 -9.60 7.60
CA MET A 210 11.14 -10.86 6.91
C MET A 210 9.82 -10.88 6.16
N THR A 211 9.84 -11.16 4.87
CA THR A 211 8.64 -11.33 4.04
C THR A 211 8.71 -12.66 3.31
N THR A 212 7.59 -13.14 2.77
CA THR A 212 7.65 -14.29 1.84
C THR A 212 8.46 -13.92 0.60
N GLY A 213 9.33 -14.82 0.14
CA GLY A 213 9.95 -14.71 -1.18
C GLY A 213 9.06 -15.22 -2.30
N ARG A 214 7.90 -15.82 -2.00
CA ARG A 214 6.99 -16.44 -2.97
C ARG A 214 5.99 -15.45 -3.57
N ALA A 215 5.73 -14.34 -2.88
CA ALA A 215 4.91 -13.23 -3.35
C ALA A 215 5.64 -11.89 -3.15
N PHE A 216 5.07 -10.80 -3.65
CA PHE A 216 5.67 -9.46 -3.64
C PHE A 216 4.98 -8.41 -2.75
N PRO A 217 3.65 -8.41 -2.51
CA PRO A 217 2.98 -7.24 -1.91
C PRO A 217 3.54 -6.83 -0.55
N ASP A 218 3.76 -7.78 0.35
CA ASP A 218 4.26 -7.51 1.69
C ASP A 218 5.69 -6.95 1.66
N ALA A 219 6.51 -7.43 0.73
CA ALA A 219 7.87 -6.95 0.52
C ALA A 219 7.93 -5.52 -0.04
N LEU A 220 6.95 -5.12 -0.85
CA LEU A 220 6.85 -3.75 -1.36
C LEU A 220 6.58 -2.73 -0.24
N ALA A 221 5.76 -3.10 0.74
CA ALA A 221 5.54 -2.29 1.94
C ALA A 221 6.74 -2.36 2.90
N ALA A 222 7.37 -3.53 3.03
CA ALA A 222 8.52 -3.75 3.90
C ALA A 222 9.77 -2.97 3.49
N GLY A 223 10.01 -2.77 2.18
CA GLY A 223 11.19 -2.09 1.66
C GLY A 223 11.45 -0.71 2.28
N PRO A 224 10.56 0.28 2.09
CA PRO A 224 10.73 1.61 2.68
C PRO A 224 10.65 1.57 4.21
N ALA A 225 9.87 0.66 4.81
CA ALA A 225 9.81 0.49 6.25
C ALA A 225 11.15 0.01 6.85
N ALA A 226 11.84 -0.90 6.16
CA ALA A 226 13.18 -1.35 6.55
C ALA A 226 14.16 -0.19 6.47
N ALA A 227 14.11 0.59 5.39
CA ALA A 227 14.97 1.77 5.24
C ALA A 227 14.73 2.82 6.34
N ALA A 228 13.47 3.10 6.69
CA ALA A 228 13.10 4.04 7.73
C ALA A 228 13.48 3.59 9.16
N ALA A 229 13.71 2.30 9.35
CA ALA A 229 14.00 1.69 10.65
C ALA A 229 15.42 1.11 10.74
N ASP A 230 16.38 1.66 9.98
CA ASP A 230 17.78 1.22 9.94
C ASP A 230 17.92 -0.31 9.78
N GLY A 231 17.10 -0.87 8.89
CA GLY A 231 16.87 -2.29 8.73
C GLY A 231 17.18 -2.83 7.33
N ALA A 232 17.18 -4.16 7.22
CA ALA A 232 17.25 -4.87 5.95
C ALA A 232 16.02 -5.76 5.74
N VAL A 233 15.70 -6.06 4.48
CA VAL A 233 14.67 -7.02 4.11
C VAL A 233 15.32 -8.38 3.87
N LEU A 234 14.79 -9.43 4.51
CA LEU A 234 15.12 -10.82 4.24
C LEU A 234 13.91 -11.56 3.67
N LEU A 235 14.16 -12.54 2.81
CA LEU A 235 13.10 -13.33 2.18
C LEU A 235 13.02 -14.72 2.82
N THR A 236 11.81 -15.19 3.08
CA THR A 236 11.54 -16.50 3.71
C THR A 236 10.89 -17.42 2.68
N ASP A 237 11.17 -18.72 2.75
CA ASP A 237 10.57 -19.72 1.85
C ASP A 237 9.26 -20.31 2.41
N ASP A 238 8.62 -19.62 3.36
CA ASP A 238 7.37 -19.96 4.09
C ASP A 238 7.37 -21.30 4.88
N GLU A 239 7.91 -22.37 4.30
CA GLU A 239 7.87 -23.75 4.80
C GLU A 239 9.26 -24.28 5.22
N ASP A 240 10.34 -23.61 4.80
CA ASP A 240 11.72 -24.00 5.13
C ASP A 240 12.34 -23.01 6.11
N SER A 241 12.48 -23.45 7.36
CA SER A 241 13.11 -22.73 8.49
C SER A 241 14.58 -23.12 8.70
N ALA A 242 15.21 -23.73 7.68
CA ALA A 242 16.64 -24.01 7.64
C ALA A 242 17.29 -23.34 6.41
N GLY A 243 16.77 -22.17 6.01
CA GLY A 243 17.19 -21.46 4.83
C GLY A 243 18.30 -20.42 5.08
N PRO A 244 18.78 -19.75 4.02
CA PRO A 244 19.79 -18.69 4.12
C PRO A 244 19.41 -17.55 5.08
N THR A 245 18.11 -17.24 5.18
CA THR A 245 17.59 -16.24 6.11
C THR A 245 17.80 -16.66 7.56
N ASP A 246 17.54 -17.92 7.91
CA ASP A 246 17.75 -18.44 9.27
C ASP A 246 19.23 -18.36 9.68
N ASP A 247 20.16 -18.66 8.77
CA ASP A 247 21.60 -18.53 9.03
C ASP A 247 21.99 -17.10 9.44
N VAL A 248 21.40 -16.08 8.79
CA VAL A 248 21.61 -14.66 9.14
C VAL A 248 20.99 -14.34 10.49
N LEU A 249 19.76 -14.79 10.75
CA LEU A 249 19.06 -14.53 12.00
C LEU A 249 19.76 -15.19 13.20
N ASP A 250 20.30 -16.40 13.03
CA ASP A 250 21.04 -17.14 14.06
C ASP A 250 22.41 -16.51 14.34
N ALA A 251 23.06 -15.93 13.32
CA ALA A 251 24.29 -15.18 13.49
C ALA A 251 24.06 -13.84 14.23
N ASN A 252 22.83 -13.31 14.20
CA ASN A 252 22.45 -12.01 14.76
C ASN A 252 21.27 -12.14 15.75
N PRO A 253 21.43 -12.85 16.88
CA PRO A 253 20.32 -13.16 17.79
C PRO A 253 19.78 -11.95 18.55
N ASP A 254 20.52 -10.85 18.61
CA ASP A 254 20.13 -9.62 19.32
C ASP A 254 19.45 -8.59 18.40
N THR A 255 19.41 -8.81 17.08
CA THR A 255 18.77 -7.92 16.09
C THR A 255 17.26 -8.13 16.09
N GLU A 256 16.47 -7.04 16.06
CA GLU A 256 15.01 -7.14 16.08
C GLU A 256 14.48 -7.83 14.82
N ARG A 257 13.50 -8.71 14.97
CA ARG A 257 12.94 -9.52 13.90
C ARG A 257 11.48 -9.20 13.72
N VAL A 258 11.07 -8.83 12.51
CA VAL A 258 9.67 -8.59 12.18
C VAL A 258 9.24 -9.38 10.97
N ALA A 259 8.19 -10.16 11.13
CA ALA A 259 7.57 -10.89 10.05
C ALA A 259 6.42 -10.06 9.46
N ILE A 260 6.50 -9.73 8.18
CA ILE A 260 5.47 -8.98 7.46
C ILE A 260 4.74 -9.94 6.52
N GLY A 261 3.43 -10.02 6.70
CA GLY A 261 2.56 -10.93 5.97
C GLY A 261 2.43 -12.31 6.63
N GLY A 262 1.28 -12.93 6.42
CA GLY A 262 0.91 -14.20 7.04
C GLY A 262 1.93 -15.34 6.84
N PRO A 263 2.47 -15.56 5.62
CA PRO A 263 3.43 -16.64 5.39
C PRO A 263 4.76 -16.45 6.15
N ALA A 264 5.31 -15.23 6.18
CA ALA A 264 6.53 -14.96 6.95
C ALA A 264 6.29 -15.12 8.46
N ALA A 265 5.12 -14.68 8.95
CA ALA A 265 4.74 -14.84 10.36
C ALA A 265 4.53 -16.31 10.75
N GLN A 266 4.12 -17.15 9.80
CA GLN A 266 4.04 -18.60 9.99
C GLN A 266 5.42 -19.26 10.01
N ALA A 267 6.33 -18.82 9.14
CA ALA A 267 7.71 -19.32 9.07
C ALA A 267 8.52 -18.96 10.34
N HIS A 268 8.33 -17.75 10.86
CA HIS A 268 9.04 -17.21 12.03
C HIS A 268 8.06 -16.75 13.12
N PRO A 269 7.38 -17.68 13.82
CA PRO A 269 6.38 -17.34 14.84
C PRO A 269 6.97 -16.68 16.10
N GLU A 270 8.30 -16.66 16.24
CA GLU A 270 9.01 -15.95 17.31
C GLU A 270 9.25 -14.47 17.02
N ALA A 271 9.07 -14.03 15.77
CA ALA A 271 9.22 -12.65 15.36
C ALA A 271 7.98 -11.82 15.71
N ASP A 272 8.13 -10.50 15.83
CA ASP A 272 6.96 -9.62 15.93
C ASP A 272 6.25 -9.60 14.57
N ALA A 273 4.97 -9.97 14.53
CA ALA A 273 4.23 -10.12 13.29
C ALA A 273 3.38 -8.90 12.95
N ILE A 274 3.37 -8.50 11.68
CA ILE A 274 2.46 -7.52 11.09
C ILE A 274 1.70 -8.22 9.97
N VAL A 275 0.38 -8.41 10.13
CA VAL A 275 -0.42 -9.24 9.25
C VAL A 275 -1.83 -8.65 9.14
N GLY A 276 -2.07 -7.97 8.02
CA GLY A 276 -3.41 -7.49 7.69
C GLY A 276 -4.30 -8.58 7.07
N ALA A 277 -5.60 -8.31 7.05
CA ALA A 277 -6.58 -9.19 6.39
C ALA A 277 -6.38 -9.29 4.86
N THR A 278 -5.80 -8.24 4.26
CA THR A 278 -5.43 -8.16 2.84
C THR A 278 -4.04 -7.53 2.70
N ARG A 279 -3.45 -7.57 1.51
CA ARG A 279 -2.16 -6.92 1.23
C ARG A 279 -2.19 -5.40 1.47
N GLU A 280 -3.35 -4.78 1.26
CA GLU A 280 -3.56 -3.36 1.52
C GLU A 280 -3.64 -3.08 3.03
N HIS A 281 -4.29 -3.95 3.81
CA HIS A 281 -4.27 -3.86 5.28
C HIS A 281 -2.85 -4.05 5.82
N THR A 282 -2.10 -5.07 5.32
CA THR A 282 -0.71 -5.27 5.75
C THR A 282 0.14 -4.03 5.46
N ALA A 283 -0.03 -3.41 4.29
CA ALA A 283 0.70 -2.18 3.95
C ALA A 283 0.38 -1.02 4.90
N VAL A 284 -0.89 -0.87 5.31
CA VAL A 284 -1.31 0.14 6.30
C VAL A 284 -0.78 -0.16 7.70
N GLU A 285 -0.84 -1.41 8.17
CA GLU A 285 -0.27 -1.78 9.47
C GLU A 285 1.25 -1.60 9.52
N VAL A 286 1.95 -1.86 8.40
CA VAL A 286 3.37 -1.52 8.25
C VAL A 286 3.56 0.00 8.31
N ALA A 287 2.70 0.78 7.65
CA ALA A 287 2.76 2.24 7.70
C ALA A 287 2.63 2.76 9.14
N GLU A 288 1.57 2.36 9.85
CA GLU A 288 1.29 2.75 11.24
C GLU A 288 2.39 2.32 12.22
N ARG A 289 3.11 1.23 11.92
CA ARG A 289 4.16 0.70 12.81
C ARG A 289 5.49 1.42 12.69
N PHE A 290 5.83 1.89 11.49
CA PHE A 290 7.18 2.36 11.15
C PHE A 290 7.25 3.84 10.81
N PHE A 291 6.12 4.49 10.54
CA PHE A 291 6.06 5.87 10.12
C PHE A 291 5.14 6.65 11.05
N ASP A 292 5.74 7.41 11.96
CA ASP A 292 5.02 8.38 12.80
C ASP A 292 4.89 9.71 12.04
N ASP A 293 3.65 10.15 11.77
CA ASP A 293 3.33 11.41 11.07
C ASP A 293 4.11 11.63 9.74
N PRO A 294 4.08 10.67 8.77
CA PRO A 294 4.91 10.77 7.58
C PRO A 294 4.44 11.91 6.66
N PRO A 295 5.31 12.87 6.28
CA PRO A 295 4.93 13.99 5.42
C PRO A 295 4.47 13.56 4.03
N ALA A 296 4.91 12.38 3.56
CA ALA A 296 4.53 11.83 2.26
C ALA A 296 4.13 10.35 2.36
N ALA A 297 3.30 9.88 1.42
CA ALA A 297 3.03 8.45 1.22
C ALA A 297 3.05 8.06 -0.26
N GLY A 298 3.58 6.88 -0.55
CA GLY A 298 3.61 6.30 -1.88
C GLY A 298 2.40 5.42 -2.13
N LEU A 299 1.80 5.48 -3.32
CA LEU A 299 0.73 4.58 -3.73
C LEU A 299 1.14 3.78 -4.97
N ALA A 300 1.07 2.46 -4.88
CA ALA A 300 1.31 1.58 -6.00
C ALA A 300 0.22 0.50 -6.14
N ARG A 301 0.10 -0.07 -7.34
CA ARG A 301 -0.94 -1.06 -7.62
C ARG A 301 -0.68 -2.34 -6.82
N SER A 302 -1.73 -2.89 -6.22
CA SER A 302 -1.59 -4.06 -5.37
C SER A 302 -1.46 -5.37 -6.15
N GLY A 303 -1.92 -5.40 -7.41
CA GLY A 303 -1.92 -6.58 -8.28
C GLY A 303 -0.62 -6.85 -9.05
N ALA A 304 0.34 -5.93 -9.09
CA ALA A 304 1.61 -6.14 -9.77
C ALA A 304 2.73 -5.20 -9.29
N PHE A 305 3.98 -5.63 -9.49
CA PHE A 305 5.12 -5.15 -8.70
C PHE A 305 6.00 -4.02 -9.27
N PRO A 306 6.17 -3.82 -10.60
CA PRO A 306 7.36 -3.10 -11.08
C PRO A 306 7.38 -1.62 -10.68
N ASP A 307 6.22 -0.95 -10.69
CA ASP A 307 6.12 0.46 -10.32
C ASP A 307 6.34 0.67 -8.82
N ALA A 308 5.92 -0.29 -8.00
CA ALA A 308 6.11 -0.27 -6.56
C ALA A 308 7.57 -0.51 -6.13
N LEU A 309 8.34 -1.30 -6.88
CA LEU A 309 9.77 -1.51 -6.60
C LEU A 309 10.55 -0.20 -6.66
N THR A 310 10.39 0.52 -7.76
CA THR A 310 11.07 1.80 -7.96
C THR A 310 10.49 2.88 -7.06
N GLY A 311 9.16 2.89 -6.89
CA GLY A 311 8.48 3.78 -5.97
C GLY A 311 8.88 3.56 -4.51
N GLY A 312 9.20 2.32 -4.11
CA GLY A 312 9.65 2.00 -2.75
C GLY A 312 10.99 2.65 -2.42
N ALA A 313 11.94 2.60 -3.37
CA ALA A 313 13.21 3.31 -3.25
C ALA A 313 13.01 4.83 -3.18
N HIS A 314 12.08 5.37 -3.97
CA HIS A 314 11.74 6.79 -3.97
C HIS A 314 11.13 7.23 -2.63
N ILE A 315 9.99 6.66 -2.22
CA ILE A 315 9.29 7.08 -1.00
C ILE A 315 10.13 6.82 0.25
N GLY A 316 10.94 5.75 0.26
CA GLY A 316 11.91 5.48 1.30
C GLY A 316 13.05 6.51 1.31
N ALA A 317 13.55 6.94 0.15
CA ALA A 317 14.67 7.89 0.07
C ALA A 317 14.29 9.33 0.44
N LEU A 318 13.00 9.68 0.49
CA LEU A 318 12.57 10.96 1.08
C LEU A 318 13.04 11.08 2.55
N THR A 319 13.33 9.96 3.24
CA THR A 319 13.98 9.95 4.57
C THR A 319 15.42 10.47 4.57
N ALA A 320 16.14 10.36 3.44
CA ALA A 320 17.55 10.68 3.33
C ALA A 320 17.83 12.18 3.16
N HIS A 321 16.79 13.01 3.06
CA HIS A 321 16.89 14.47 3.04
C HIS A 321 16.72 15.05 4.46
N PRO A 322 17.65 15.88 4.97
CA PRO A 322 17.56 16.44 6.31
C PRO A 322 16.29 17.28 6.52
N GLY A 323 15.28 16.70 7.18
CA GLY A 323 14.04 17.39 7.56
C GLY A 323 12.77 16.93 6.83
N GLU A 324 12.83 15.91 5.97
CA GLU A 324 11.71 15.51 5.08
C GLU A 324 11.30 14.04 5.22
N GLY A 325 11.54 13.42 6.40
CA GLY A 325 11.26 12.00 6.74
C GLY A 325 10.37 11.25 5.75
N GLY A 326 10.87 10.19 5.12
CA GLY A 326 10.18 9.52 4.03
C GLY A 326 8.92 8.78 4.47
N GLY A 327 8.30 8.12 3.49
CA GLY A 327 6.92 7.70 3.61
C GLY A 327 6.70 6.20 3.47
N PRO A 328 5.53 5.70 3.91
CA PRO A 328 5.12 4.34 3.66
C PRO A 328 4.80 4.11 2.17
N MET A 329 5.00 2.88 1.71
CA MET A 329 4.43 2.40 0.46
C MET A 329 3.08 1.73 0.75
N LEU A 330 2.01 2.38 0.31
CA LEU A 330 0.63 1.90 0.39
C LEU A 330 0.24 1.20 -0.92
N LEU A 331 -0.62 0.19 -0.81
CA LEU A 331 -1.05 -0.62 -1.93
C LEU A 331 -2.55 -0.45 -2.18
N THR A 332 -2.95 -0.34 -3.44
CA THR A 332 -4.37 -0.25 -3.80
C THR A 332 -4.68 -0.94 -5.13
N PRO A 333 -5.89 -1.47 -5.35
CA PRO A 333 -6.32 -1.95 -6.65
C PRO A 333 -6.29 -0.85 -7.73
N THR A 334 -6.21 -1.24 -9.00
CA THR A 334 -6.10 -0.31 -10.16
C THR A 334 -7.22 0.72 -10.22
N ASN A 335 -8.45 0.32 -9.90
CA ASN A 335 -9.67 1.08 -10.17
C ASN A 335 -10.44 1.53 -8.91
N ARG A 336 -9.95 1.20 -7.70
CA ARG A 336 -10.52 1.68 -6.44
C ARG A 336 -9.45 1.97 -5.39
N LEU A 337 -9.64 3.02 -4.58
CA LEU A 337 -8.82 3.30 -3.40
C LEU A 337 -9.24 2.30 -2.31
N ALA A 338 -8.31 1.48 -1.85
CA ALA A 338 -8.59 0.48 -0.82
C ALA A 338 -9.08 1.17 0.46
N GLY A 339 -10.15 0.65 1.07
CA GLY A 339 -10.74 1.16 2.32
C GLY A 339 -9.71 1.47 3.41
N PRO A 340 -8.84 0.52 3.82
CA PRO A 340 -7.82 0.80 4.84
C PRO A 340 -6.84 1.90 4.44
N VAL A 341 -6.52 2.03 3.14
CA VAL A 341 -5.64 3.10 2.64
C VAL A 341 -6.35 4.45 2.67
N ALA A 342 -7.63 4.50 2.31
CA ALA A 342 -8.43 5.71 2.44
C ALA A 342 -8.53 6.15 3.90
N ASP A 343 -8.81 5.23 4.82
CA ASP A 343 -8.89 5.49 6.25
C ASP A 343 -7.55 6.01 6.81
N TYR A 344 -6.43 5.40 6.40
CA TYR A 344 -5.09 5.84 6.77
C TYR A 344 -4.80 7.27 6.29
N LEU A 345 -5.08 7.58 5.02
CA LEU A 345 -4.88 8.93 4.46
C LEU A 345 -5.80 9.96 5.14
N CYS A 346 -7.03 9.56 5.46
CA CYS A 346 -8.03 10.37 6.15
C CYS A 346 -7.66 10.75 7.60
N ALA A 347 -6.76 10.00 8.25
CA ALA A 347 -6.28 10.34 9.59
C ALA A 347 -5.55 11.69 9.62
N GLY A 348 -5.08 12.17 8.46
CA GLY A 348 -4.53 13.52 8.25
C GLY A 348 -3.04 13.65 8.53
N ASP A 349 -2.33 12.52 8.66
CA ASP A 349 -0.91 12.47 8.99
C ASP A 349 0.00 12.59 7.75
N VAL A 350 -0.57 12.44 6.54
CA VAL A 350 0.13 12.52 5.24
C VAL A 350 -0.21 13.83 4.54
N ALA A 351 0.81 14.61 4.15
CA ALA A 351 0.63 15.89 3.46
C ALA A 351 0.77 15.79 1.93
N GLU A 352 1.60 14.86 1.45
CA GLU A 352 1.89 14.67 0.03
C GLU A 352 1.72 13.20 -0.36
N THR A 353 1.25 12.93 -1.58
CA THR A 353 1.13 11.55 -2.08
C THR A 353 1.73 11.42 -3.46
N SER A 354 2.46 10.34 -3.69
CA SER A 354 3.02 9.99 -5.00
C SER A 354 2.34 8.73 -5.53
N VAL A 355 1.80 8.78 -6.75
CA VAL A 355 1.20 7.64 -7.44
C VAL A 355 2.18 7.08 -8.45
N TYR A 356 2.58 5.82 -8.28
CA TYR A 356 3.57 5.16 -9.14
C TYR A 356 2.90 4.37 -10.27
N GLY A 357 3.33 4.64 -11.50
CA GLY A 357 2.85 3.95 -12.70
C GLY A 357 1.74 4.70 -13.44
N GLY A 358 1.50 4.31 -14.69
CA GLY A 358 0.51 4.94 -15.55
C GLY A 358 -0.94 4.67 -15.14
N THR A 359 -1.89 5.22 -15.90
CA THR A 359 -3.33 5.10 -15.61
C THR A 359 -3.88 3.67 -15.75
N ALA A 360 -3.16 2.80 -16.47
CA ALA A 360 -3.43 1.36 -16.52
C ALA A 360 -2.98 0.61 -15.24
N ALA A 361 -2.06 1.20 -14.46
CA ALA A 361 -1.62 0.65 -13.18
C ALA A 361 -2.50 1.17 -12.03
N ILE A 362 -2.74 2.48 -11.98
CA ILE A 362 -3.66 3.13 -11.04
C ILE A 362 -4.46 4.16 -11.83
N SER A 363 -5.77 4.01 -11.91
CA SER A 363 -6.65 4.89 -12.69
C SER A 363 -6.67 6.33 -12.16
N GLU A 364 -6.99 7.29 -13.02
CA GLU A 364 -7.12 8.72 -12.65
C GLU A 364 -8.20 8.96 -11.56
N ARG A 365 -9.17 8.03 -11.42
CA ARG A 365 -10.17 8.11 -10.35
C ARG A 365 -9.55 8.00 -8.95
N ILE A 366 -8.41 7.32 -8.85
CA ILE A 366 -7.71 7.13 -7.59
C ILE A 366 -7.02 8.41 -7.15
N GLU A 367 -6.40 9.16 -8.06
CA GLU A 367 -5.80 10.45 -7.73
C GLU A 367 -6.83 11.37 -7.08
N ALA A 368 -8.01 11.50 -7.69
CA ALA A 368 -9.09 12.31 -7.12
C ALA A 368 -9.59 11.79 -5.76
N ALA A 369 -9.63 10.47 -5.57
CA ALA A 369 -10.02 9.87 -4.30
C ALA A 369 -8.96 10.07 -3.20
N VAL A 370 -7.68 10.02 -3.57
CA VAL A 370 -6.53 10.28 -2.68
C VAL A 370 -6.52 11.73 -2.26
N ASP A 371 -6.67 12.67 -3.19
CA ASP A 371 -6.77 14.11 -2.90
C ASP A 371 -7.90 14.37 -1.90
N THR A 372 -9.06 13.74 -2.13
CA THR A 372 -10.23 13.85 -1.25
C THR A 372 -9.95 13.29 0.16
N ALA A 373 -9.30 12.13 0.24
CA ALA A 373 -8.97 11.49 1.52
C ALA A 373 -7.96 12.30 2.33
N VAL A 374 -6.88 12.79 1.70
CA VAL A 374 -5.86 13.65 2.33
C VAL A 374 -6.47 14.97 2.83
N GLU A 375 -7.48 15.49 2.16
CA GLU A 375 -8.22 16.69 2.59
C GLU A 375 -9.10 16.48 3.83
N GLY A 376 -9.27 15.24 4.31
CA GLY A 376 -10.22 14.91 5.37
C GLY A 376 -11.68 15.01 4.91
N ALA A 377 -11.94 15.24 3.63
CA ALA A 377 -13.27 15.34 3.04
C ALA A 377 -13.77 13.95 2.61
N GLY A 378 -15.03 13.59 2.90
CA GLY A 378 -15.53 12.24 2.60
C GLY A 378 -15.04 11.14 3.56
N CYS A 379 -14.25 11.50 4.57
CA CYS A 379 -13.69 10.61 5.60
C CYS A 379 -14.70 10.13 6.67
N SER A 380 -16.00 10.19 6.37
CA SER A 380 -17.06 9.61 7.20
C SER A 380 -17.41 8.19 6.76
N GLY A 381 -16.43 7.37 6.34
CA GLY A 381 -16.67 5.98 5.90
C GLY A 381 -17.73 5.83 4.80
N GLU A 382 -18.08 6.94 4.14
CA GLU A 382 -19.12 7.05 3.13
C GLU A 382 -18.44 7.66 1.90
N ASP A 383 -17.99 6.80 1.01
CA ASP A 383 -17.86 7.17 -0.39
C ASP A 383 -19.22 7.76 -0.83
N PRO A 384 -19.28 8.97 -1.42
CA PRO A 384 -20.53 9.52 -1.93
C PRO A 384 -21.14 8.68 -3.07
N ALA A 385 -20.48 7.59 -3.50
CA ALA A 385 -21.04 6.53 -4.33
C ALA A 385 -21.35 5.19 -3.59
N ASP A 386 -21.06 5.05 -2.31
CA ASP A 386 -21.10 3.77 -1.56
C ASP A 386 -21.70 3.90 -0.14
N ALA A 387 -22.82 4.62 -0.02
CA ALA A 387 -23.60 4.65 1.22
C ALA A 387 -24.45 3.37 1.38
N SER A 388 -23.80 2.21 1.48
CA SER A 388 -24.30 1.00 2.14
C SER A 388 -23.27 -0.12 1.98
N LEU A 389 -22.82 -0.68 3.13
CA LEU A 389 -22.01 -1.89 3.31
C LEU A 389 -20.49 -1.65 3.40
N THR A 390 -20.00 -1.36 4.61
CA THR A 390 -18.59 -1.49 4.99
C THR A 390 -18.30 -2.93 5.44
N ASP A 391 -17.18 -3.50 4.99
CA ASP A 391 -16.68 -4.88 5.22
C ASP A 391 -17.59 -6.08 4.86
N THR A 392 -18.85 -5.85 4.48
CA THR A 392 -19.81 -6.88 4.05
C THR A 392 -19.97 -7.00 2.52
N SER A 393 -19.14 -6.32 1.74
CA SER A 393 -19.34 -6.06 0.29
C SER A 393 -18.36 -6.78 -0.63
N VAL A 394 -17.78 -7.88 -0.14
CA VAL A 394 -16.85 -8.70 -0.91
C VAL A 394 -17.46 -10.06 -1.16
N LEU A 395 -17.65 -10.39 -2.44
CA LEU A 395 -18.09 -11.68 -2.91
C LEU A 395 -16.92 -12.67 -2.87
N HIS A 396 -17.06 -13.70 -2.06
CA HIS A 396 -16.15 -14.82 -1.95
C HIS A 396 -16.74 -16.05 -2.64
N PRO A 397 -15.91 -17.07 -2.93
CA PRO A 397 -16.40 -18.37 -3.38
C PRO A 397 -17.44 -19.00 -2.44
N ARG A 398 -17.45 -18.63 -1.15
CA ARG A 398 -18.37 -19.15 -0.14
C ARG A 398 -19.61 -18.29 0.10
N GLY A 399 -19.76 -17.13 -0.54
CA GLY A 399 -20.85 -16.19 -0.23
C GLY A 399 -20.36 -14.75 -0.25
N VAL A 400 -20.90 -13.87 0.58
CA VAL A 400 -20.59 -12.42 0.56
C VAL A 400 -20.44 -11.86 1.96
N GLY A 401 -19.28 -11.28 2.25
CA GLY A 401 -18.95 -10.81 3.59
C GLY A 401 -19.20 -11.90 4.65
N LEU A 402 -20.03 -11.56 5.65
CA LEU A 402 -20.43 -12.48 6.72
C LEU A 402 -21.59 -13.41 6.35
N ALA A 403 -22.25 -13.22 5.21
CA ALA A 403 -23.32 -14.08 4.72
C ALA A 403 -22.74 -15.20 3.86
N GLN A 404 -22.59 -16.39 4.46
CA GLN A 404 -21.96 -17.56 3.82
C GLN A 404 -22.99 -18.61 3.40
N ALA A 405 -22.63 -19.39 2.38
CA ALA A 405 -23.39 -20.57 1.98
C ALA A 405 -23.56 -21.53 3.17
N GLY A 406 -24.75 -22.13 3.27
CA GLY A 406 -25.16 -22.97 4.38
C GLY A 406 -25.79 -22.24 5.57
N MET A 407 -25.69 -20.91 5.67
CA MET A 407 -26.38 -20.14 6.70
C MET A 407 -27.87 -20.00 6.40
N THR A 408 -28.71 -20.07 7.44
CA THR A 408 -30.13 -19.69 7.33
C THR A 408 -30.28 -18.17 7.21
N LEU A 409 -31.42 -17.69 6.68
CA LEU A 409 -31.68 -16.24 6.63
C LEU A 409 -31.64 -15.60 8.02
N HIS A 410 -32.15 -16.29 9.05
CA HIS A 410 -32.07 -15.82 10.43
C HIS A 410 -30.64 -15.66 10.94
N GLU A 411 -29.74 -16.56 10.58
CA GLU A 411 -28.31 -16.46 10.93
C GLU A 411 -27.63 -15.33 10.17
N VAL A 412 -27.98 -15.12 8.90
CA VAL A 412 -27.46 -13.99 8.11
C VAL A 412 -27.86 -12.66 8.73
N GLU A 413 -29.14 -12.45 9.05
CA GLU A 413 -29.62 -11.21 9.68
C GLU A 413 -28.99 -10.98 11.06
N ALA A 414 -28.86 -12.05 11.86
CA ALA A 414 -28.26 -11.96 13.19
C ALA A 414 -26.76 -11.64 13.13
N THR A 415 -26.06 -12.12 12.10
CA THR A 415 -24.60 -11.96 11.95
C THR A 415 -24.24 -10.65 11.27
N THR A 416 -25.03 -10.22 10.27
CA THR A 416 -24.78 -9.00 9.50
C THR A 416 -25.43 -7.76 10.11
N GLY A 417 -26.48 -7.92 10.93
CA GLY A 417 -27.32 -6.82 11.39
C GLY A 417 -28.23 -6.24 10.30
N THR A 418 -28.30 -6.88 9.13
CA THR A 418 -29.07 -6.44 7.97
C THR A 418 -30.42 -7.14 7.92
N SER A 419 -31.51 -6.38 7.71
CA SER A 419 -32.84 -6.96 7.44
C SER A 419 -32.94 -7.46 6.01
N LEU A 420 -33.43 -8.68 5.82
CA LEU A 420 -33.62 -9.29 4.51
C LEU A 420 -35.11 -9.37 4.14
N GLU A 421 -35.44 -8.88 2.95
CA GLU A 421 -36.72 -9.12 2.29
C GLU A 421 -36.62 -10.38 1.41
N VAL A 422 -37.60 -11.28 1.56
CA VAL A 422 -37.77 -12.42 0.66
C VAL A 422 -38.56 -11.94 -0.54
N LEU A 423 -37.99 -12.12 -1.74
CA LEU A 423 -38.58 -11.67 -2.97
C LEU A 423 -39.62 -12.69 -3.44
N GLU A 424 -40.88 -12.27 -3.58
CA GLU A 424 -41.95 -13.07 -4.16
C GLU A 424 -41.74 -13.23 -5.67
N PHE A 425 -40.84 -14.13 -6.07
CA PHE A 425 -40.82 -14.64 -7.42
C PHE A 425 -41.59 -15.95 -7.49
N GLU A 426 -42.31 -16.18 -8.59
CA GLU A 426 -42.90 -17.48 -8.89
C GLU A 426 -41.79 -18.52 -8.81
N THR A 427 -41.81 -19.33 -7.76
CA THR A 427 -40.83 -20.39 -7.52
C THR A 427 -40.72 -21.25 -8.78
N PHE A 428 -39.56 -21.24 -9.44
CA PHE A 428 -39.28 -22.19 -10.52
C PHE A 428 -39.22 -23.59 -9.90
N GLY A 429 -40.34 -24.31 -9.93
CA GLY A 429 -40.43 -25.70 -9.47
C GLY A 429 -40.52 -25.92 -7.95
N GLY A 430 -40.54 -24.88 -7.11
CA GLY A 430 -40.80 -25.02 -5.67
C GLY A 430 -39.60 -25.44 -4.80
N HIS A 431 -38.36 -25.26 -5.28
CA HIS A 431 -37.15 -25.73 -4.59
C HIS A 431 -36.23 -24.64 -4.00
N CYS A 432 -36.40 -23.37 -4.39
CA CYS A 432 -35.65 -22.24 -3.84
C CYS A 432 -36.34 -20.89 -4.09
N TYR A 433 -35.85 -19.84 -3.44
CA TYR A 433 -36.33 -18.46 -3.53
C TYR A 433 -35.16 -17.48 -3.39
N TYR A 434 -35.42 -16.20 -3.62
CA TYR A 434 -34.43 -15.13 -3.48
C TYR A 434 -34.72 -14.28 -2.26
N ALA A 435 -33.66 -13.82 -1.59
CA ALA A 435 -33.71 -12.80 -0.57
C ALA A 435 -32.70 -11.70 -0.88
N GLN A 436 -32.96 -10.48 -0.44
CA GLN A 436 -32.02 -9.37 -0.57
C GLN A 436 -32.12 -8.44 0.64
N PRO A 437 -31.10 -7.63 0.94
CA PRO A 437 -31.21 -6.56 1.92
C PRO A 437 -32.33 -5.60 1.53
N GLU A 438 -33.14 -5.22 2.51
CA GLU A 438 -34.23 -4.26 2.29
C GLU A 438 -33.69 -2.96 1.66
N GLY A 439 -34.21 -2.61 0.48
CA GLY A 439 -33.85 -1.38 -0.23
C GLY A 439 -32.52 -1.43 -1.00
N VAL A 440 -31.88 -2.59 -1.11
CA VAL A 440 -30.67 -2.79 -1.94
C VAL A 440 -31.03 -3.56 -3.20
N SER A 441 -30.86 -2.93 -4.36
CA SER A 441 -30.97 -3.54 -5.69
C SER A 441 -29.64 -4.10 -6.16
N GLY A 442 -29.63 -4.96 -7.19
CA GLY A 442 -28.38 -5.48 -7.77
C GLY A 442 -27.66 -6.54 -6.93
N PHE A 443 -28.22 -6.92 -5.78
CA PHE A 443 -27.71 -7.98 -4.92
C PHE A 443 -28.83 -8.96 -4.57
N SER A 444 -28.54 -10.27 -4.61
CA SER A 444 -29.49 -11.28 -4.15
C SER A 444 -28.80 -12.52 -3.57
N LEU A 445 -29.42 -13.11 -2.57
CA LEU A 445 -29.12 -14.43 -2.03
C LEU A 445 -30.11 -15.41 -2.64
N MET A 446 -29.59 -16.46 -3.28
CA MET A 446 -30.39 -17.63 -3.63
C MET A 446 -30.42 -18.57 -2.42
N VAL A 447 -31.62 -18.88 -1.97
CA VAL A 447 -31.86 -19.65 -0.74
C VAL A 447 -32.63 -20.90 -1.09
N GLY A 448 -32.09 -22.05 -0.70
CA GLY A 448 -32.69 -23.35 -0.96
C GLY A 448 -32.89 -24.18 0.29
N ALA A 449 -33.22 -25.45 0.08
CA ALA A 449 -33.40 -26.40 1.17
C ALA A 449 -32.04 -26.92 1.67
N SER A 450 -31.92 -27.17 2.98
CA SER A 450 -30.77 -27.89 3.55
C SER A 450 -30.85 -29.42 3.34
N GLY A 451 -31.82 -29.91 2.56
CA GLY A 451 -32.11 -31.33 2.33
C GLY A 451 -33.18 -31.53 1.24
N ASP A 452 -33.69 -32.75 1.07
CA ASP A 452 -34.56 -33.13 -0.08
C ASP A 452 -35.94 -32.44 -0.14
N ALA A 453 -36.36 -31.76 0.94
CA ALA A 453 -37.67 -31.13 1.05
C ALA A 453 -37.56 -29.62 1.23
N PRO A 454 -38.34 -28.81 0.49
CA PRO A 454 -38.34 -27.36 0.63
C PRO A 454 -38.82 -26.94 2.03
N PRO A 455 -38.25 -25.88 2.61
CA PRO A 455 -38.66 -25.37 3.92
C PRO A 455 -40.12 -24.87 3.86
N GLN A 456 -40.87 -25.06 4.95
CA GLN A 456 -42.25 -24.57 5.02
C GLN A 456 -42.34 -23.04 5.14
N ASP A 457 -41.34 -22.45 5.79
CA ASP A 457 -41.12 -21.01 5.84
C ASP A 457 -39.89 -20.67 4.97
N PRO A 458 -40.01 -19.76 3.97
CA PRO A 458 -38.87 -19.23 3.23
C PRO A 458 -37.83 -18.49 4.08
N ARG A 459 -37.97 -18.40 5.40
CA ARG A 459 -36.90 -17.84 6.26
C ARG A 459 -36.07 -18.94 6.92
N ASP A 460 -36.52 -20.18 6.86
CA ASP A 460 -35.84 -21.37 7.40
C ASP A 460 -34.88 -22.03 6.39
N GLY A 461 -34.84 -21.58 5.13
CA GLY A 461 -33.89 -22.13 4.15
C GLY A 461 -32.48 -21.58 4.30
N VAL A 462 -31.54 -22.23 3.62
CA VAL A 462 -30.11 -21.92 3.67
C VAL A 462 -29.63 -21.25 2.40
N VAL A 463 -28.71 -20.30 2.54
CA VAL A 463 -28.06 -19.64 1.41
C VAL A 463 -27.26 -20.67 0.62
N TRP A 464 -27.53 -20.78 -0.68
CA TRP A 464 -26.72 -21.58 -1.60
C TRP A 464 -25.69 -20.72 -2.33
N ARG A 465 -26.09 -19.51 -2.75
CA ARG A 465 -25.18 -18.54 -3.37
C ARG A 465 -25.63 -17.10 -3.17
N ALA A 466 -24.66 -16.19 -3.24
CA ALA A 466 -24.87 -14.76 -3.41
C ALA A 466 -24.61 -14.35 -4.87
N THR A 467 -25.36 -13.37 -5.36
CA THR A 467 -25.24 -12.82 -6.71
C THR A 467 -25.19 -11.31 -6.66
N THR A 468 -24.27 -10.72 -7.43
CA THR A 468 -24.16 -9.28 -7.65
C THR A 468 -24.28 -8.97 -9.14
N SER A 469 -24.96 -7.88 -9.50
CA SER A 469 -25.18 -7.44 -10.89
C SER A 469 -25.09 -5.93 -11.04
N SER A 470 -24.88 -5.46 -12.28
CA SER A 470 -24.75 -4.03 -12.62
C SER A 470 -26.10 -3.28 -12.72
N ILE A 471 -27.24 -3.96 -12.50
CA ILE A 471 -28.56 -3.51 -12.97
C ILE A 471 -28.97 -2.14 -12.39
N ASP A 472 -28.45 -1.72 -11.23
CA ASP A 472 -28.78 -0.43 -10.61
C ASP A 472 -27.59 0.31 -9.95
N GLY A 473 -26.35 0.02 -10.37
CA GLY A 473 -25.16 0.79 -9.97
C GLY A 473 -24.48 0.41 -8.64
N SER A 474 -24.99 -0.57 -7.90
CA SER A 474 -24.26 -1.22 -6.80
C SER A 474 -23.35 -2.31 -7.33
N SER A 475 -22.04 -2.28 -7.03
CA SER A 475 -21.11 -3.33 -7.46
C SER A 475 -20.37 -3.94 -6.27
N VAL A 476 -20.90 -5.04 -5.73
CA VAL A 476 -20.11 -5.89 -4.82
C VAL A 476 -18.98 -6.51 -5.66
N ALA A 477 -17.74 -6.31 -5.24
CA ALA A 477 -16.58 -6.89 -5.91
C ALA A 477 -16.30 -8.27 -5.39
N THR A 478 -15.59 -9.10 -6.15
CA THR A 478 -14.98 -10.28 -5.57
C THR A 478 -13.81 -9.94 -4.66
N SER A 479 -13.34 -10.91 -3.87
CA SER A 479 -12.13 -10.76 -3.06
C SER A 479 -10.85 -10.50 -3.85
N ALA A 480 -10.87 -10.78 -5.16
CA ALA A 480 -9.79 -10.44 -6.08
C ALA A 480 -10.06 -9.14 -6.85
N GLY A 481 -11.13 -8.40 -6.51
CA GLY A 481 -11.41 -7.07 -7.02
C GLY A 481 -12.32 -7.00 -8.25
N VAL A 482 -12.74 -8.13 -8.81
CA VAL A 482 -13.57 -8.18 -10.03
C VAL A 482 -15.00 -7.75 -9.73
N ARG A 483 -15.58 -6.87 -10.54
CA ARG A 483 -16.93 -6.32 -10.43
C ARG A 483 -17.72 -6.49 -11.73
N PRO A 484 -19.07 -6.43 -11.66
CA PRO A 484 -19.86 -6.16 -12.85
C PRO A 484 -19.37 -4.89 -13.56
N GLY A 485 -19.13 -4.98 -14.87
CA GLY A 485 -18.50 -3.97 -15.73
C GLY A 485 -17.04 -4.24 -16.08
N ASP A 486 -16.34 -5.08 -15.31
CA ASP A 486 -14.95 -5.44 -15.63
C ASP A 486 -14.88 -6.37 -16.84
N SER A 487 -13.74 -6.39 -17.53
CA SER A 487 -13.58 -7.18 -18.73
C SER A 487 -13.25 -8.65 -18.44
N ARG A 488 -13.43 -9.50 -19.44
CA ARG A 488 -12.93 -10.89 -19.43
C ARG A 488 -11.45 -10.99 -19.05
N ALA A 489 -10.62 -10.03 -19.47
CA ALA A 489 -9.19 -10.05 -19.17
C ALA A 489 -8.94 -9.80 -17.68
N ASP A 490 -9.68 -8.88 -17.08
CA ASP A 490 -9.57 -8.56 -15.64
C ASP A 490 -9.91 -9.79 -14.78
N VAL A 491 -10.90 -10.59 -15.19
CA VAL A 491 -11.21 -11.87 -14.53
C VAL A 491 -10.03 -12.84 -14.61
N GLY A 492 -9.41 -12.94 -15.79
CA GLY A 492 -8.25 -13.80 -16.03
C GLY A 492 -7.02 -13.39 -15.22
N ASP A 493 -6.76 -12.09 -15.11
CA ASP A 493 -5.66 -11.54 -14.32
C ASP A 493 -5.88 -11.75 -12.82
N ALA A 494 -7.13 -11.66 -12.36
CA ALA A 494 -7.48 -11.79 -10.95
C ALA A 494 -7.45 -13.24 -10.43
N TYR A 495 -7.83 -14.22 -11.26
CA TYR A 495 -7.98 -15.62 -10.85
C TYR A 495 -7.01 -16.61 -11.50
N GLY A 496 -6.17 -16.13 -12.43
CA GLY A 496 -5.33 -16.97 -13.28
C GLY A 496 -6.17 -17.61 -14.37
N ALA A 497 -5.94 -17.23 -15.63
CA ALA A 497 -6.71 -17.72 -16.77
C ALA A 497 -6.69 -19.25 -16.89
N GLU A 498 -5.64 -19.91 -16.42
CA GLU A 498 -5.50 -21.36 -16.36
C GLU A 498 -6.40 -22.05 -15.33
N ASN A 499 -6.89 -21.33 -14.33
CA ASN A 499 -7.76 -21.84 -13.26
C ASN A 499 -9.25 -21.61 -13.57
N LEU A 500 -9.55 -20.98 -14.71
CA LEU A 500 -10.91 -20.67 -15.12
C LEU A 500 -11.40 -21.69 -16.15
N THR A 501 -12.60 -22.24 -15.91
CA THR A 501 -13.30 -23.07 -16.87
C THR A 501 -14.30 -22.24 -17.65
N GLU A 502 -14.12 -22.13 -18.95
CA GLU A 502 -15.00 -21.38 -19.84
C GLU A 502 -16.15 -22.24 -20.38
N ARG A 503 -17.35 -21.66 -20.43
CA ARG A 503 -18.54 -22.26 -21.04
C ARG A 503 -19.29 -21.23 -21.89
N GLU A 504 -20.03 -21.70 -22.88
CA GLU A 504 -20.92 -20.83 -23.67
C GLU A 504 -22.05 -20.29 -22.80
N HIS A 505 -22.37 -19.00 -22.95
CA HIS A 505 -23.48 -18.39 -22.26
C HIS A 505 -24.81 -18.89 -22.84
N VAL A 506 -25.73 -19.33 -21.97
CA VAL A 506 -26.97 -20.01 -22.39
C VAL A 506 -27.93 -19.07 -23.13
N TYR A 507 -28.00 -17.81 -22.70
CA TYR A 507 -28.91 -16.80 -23.27
C TYR A 507 -28.28 -15.81 -24.26
N GLN A 508 -26.96 -15.58 -24.18
CA GLN A 508 -26.26 -14.61 -25.03
C GLN A 508 -25.27 -15.35 -25.95
N PRO A 509 -25.53 -15.43 -27.27
CA PRO A 509 -24.70 -16.21 -28.20
C PRO A 509 -23.22 -15.80 -28.25
N ASP A 510 -22.94 -14.52 -27.98
CA ASP A 510 -21.58 -13.95 -27.98
C ASP A 510 -20.99 -13.82 -26.56
N GLY A 511 -21.73 -14.25 -25.53
CA GLY A 511 -21.30 -14.22 -24.13
C GLY A 511 -20.66 -15.54 -23.68
N VAL A 512 -19.98 -15.50 -22.54
CA VAL A 512 -19.38 -16.69 -21.91
C VAL A 512 -19.59 -16.70 -20.40
N TYR A 513 -19.57 -17.89 -19.80
CA TYR A 513 -19.39 -18.06 -18.36
C TYR A 513 -17.95 -18.44 -18.06
N LEU A 514 -17.35 -17.80 -17.06
CA LEU A 514 -16.06 -18.23 -16.49
C LEU A 514 -16.30 -18.77 -15.08
N ASP A 515 -15.95 -20.03 -14.86
CA ASP A 515 -16.10 -20.71 -13.57
C ASP A 515 -14.74 -20.84 -12.88
N TYR A 516 -14.62 -20.32 -11.68
CA TYR A 516 -13.51 -20.55 -10.75
C TYR A 516 -13.95 -21.50 -9.64
N ARG A 517 -13.11 -22.48 -9.29
CA ARG A 517 -13.36 -23.43 -8.18
C ARG A 517 -12.28 -23.33 -7.13
N THR A 518 -12.68 -23.39 -5.87
CA THR A 518 -11.75 -23.55 -4.75
C THR A 518 -11.19 -24.96 -4.70
N ASP A 519 -10.08 -25.15 -3.97
CA ASP A 519 -9.39 -26.44 -3.86
C ASP A 519 -10.26 -27.56 -3.29
N ASP A 520 -11.28 -27.21 -2.49
CA ASP A 520 -12.25 -28.17 -1.96
C ASP A 520 -13.24 -28.69 -3.03
N GLY A 521 -13.34 -28.01 -4.18
CA GLY A 521 -14.28 -28.30 -5.27
C GLY A 521 -15.76 -28.03 -4.96
N GLU A 522 -16.08 -27.77 -3.69
CA GLU A 522 -17.45 -27.58 -3.18
C GLU A 522 -17.96 -26.16 -3.40
N HIS A 523 -17.06 -25.18 -3.52
CA HIS A 523 -17.40 -23.77 -3.66
C HIS A 523 -16.74 -23.15 -4.89
N GLY A 524 -17.18 -21.94 -5.26
CA GLY A 524 -16.60 -21.27 -6.41
C GLY A 524 -17.20 -19.91 -6.72
N LEU A 525 -16.69 -19.33 -7.80
CA LEU A 525 -17.23 -18.13 -8.41
C LEU A 525 -17.64 -18.43 -9.86
N ARG A 526 -18.73 -17.82 -10.31
CA ARG A 526 -19.07 -17.72 -11.73
C ARG A 526 -19.15 -16.26 -12.14
N PHE A 527 -18.50 -15.94 -13.25
CA PHE A 527 -18.61 -14.66 -13.93
C PHE A 527 -19.46 -14.84 -15.19
N GLU A 528 -20.54 -14.08 -15.32
CA GLU A 528 -21.33 -14.02 -16.54
C GLU A 528 -20.85 -12.87 -17.40
N ILE A 529 -20.26 -13.18 -18.55
CA ILE A 529 -19.69 -12.18 -19.46
C ILE A 529 -20.65 -12.01 -20.63
N GLY A 530 -21.12 -10.78 -20.85
CA GLY A 530 -22.03 -10.42 -21.92
C GLY A 530 -21.36 -10.45 -23.30
N GLY A 531 -22.16 -10.29 -24.35
CA GLY A 531 -21.63 -10.17 -25.73
C GLY A 531 -20.79 -8.91 -25.97
N ASP A 532 -20.81 -7.95 -25.05
CA ASP A 532 -19.93 -6.78 -24.99
C ASP A 532 -18.54 -7.09 -24.39
N GLY A 533 -18.35 -8.29 -23.84
CA GLY A 533 -17.09 -8.71 -23.22
C GLY A 533 -16.91 -8.26 -21.77
N GLU A 534 -17.94 -7.66 -21.18
CA GLU A 534 -17.96 -7.17 -19.80
C GLU A 534 -18.72 -8.15 -18.88
N VAL A 535 -18.30 -8.21 -17.64
CA VAL A 535 -18.96 -8.97 -16.58
C VAL A 535 -20.30 -8.32 -16.28
N GLN A 536 -21.39 -9.06 -16.47
CA GLN A 536 -22.75 -8.60 -16.20
C GLN A 536 -23.20 -8.99 -14.79
N MET A 537 -22.84 -10.21 -14.37
CA MET A 537 -23.19 -10.78 -13.07
C MET A 537 -22.04 -11.62 -12.51
N ILE A 538 -21.96 -11.68 -11.18
CA ILE A 538 -21.03 -12.56 -10.48
C ILE A 538 -21.79 -13.35 -9.42
N HIS A 539 -21.56 -14.65 -9.37
CA HIS A 539 -22.13 -15.57 -8.40
C HIS A 539 -21.03 -16.15 -7.52
N GLY A 540 -21.26 -16.22 -6.21
CA GLY A 540 -20.38 -16.88 -5.25
C GLY A 540 -21.15 -17.76 -4.28
N GLY A 541 -20.71 -19.00 -4.09
CA GLY A 541 -21.37 -19.95 -3.21
C GLY A 541 -21.10 -21.41 -3.58
N GLU A 542 -22.05 -22.28 -3.26
CA GLU A 542 -21.97 -23.70 -3.57
C GLU A 542 -21.77 -23.94 -5.07
N GLY A 543 -20.90 -24.89 -5.36
CA GLY A 543 -20.43 -25.20 -6.68
C GLY A 543 -21.54 -25.53 -7.69
N ASP A 544 -22.51 -26.34 -7.31
CA ASP A 544 -23.62 -26.67 -8.20
C ASP A 544 -24.54 -25.45 -8.38
N ALA A 545 -24.76 -24.68 -7.31
CA ALA A 545 -25.61 -23.50 -7.30
C ALA A 545 -25.05 -22.37 -8.18
N ILE A 546 -23.76 -22.05 -8.13
CA ILE A 546 -23.16 -21.02 -9.00
C ILE A 546 -23.25 -21.40 -10.48
N THR A 547 -23.37 -22.70 -10.80
CA THR A 547 -23.46 -23.14 -12.20
C THR A 547 -24.87 -23.15 -12.78
N ALA A 548 -25.89 -22.95 -11.95
CA ALA A 548 -27.28 -22.82 -12.38
C ALA A 548 -27.52 -21.40 -12.97
N PRO A 549 -27.80 -21.27 -14.29
CA PRO A 549 -27.95 -19.96 -14.91
C PRO A 549 -29.19 -19.20 -14.39
N GLU A 550 -30.30 -19.89 -14.12
CA GLU A 550 -31.49 -19.29 -13.51
C GLU A 550 -32.19 -20.30 -12.58
N GLY A 551 -32.40 -19.91 -11.33
CA GLY A 551 -33.07 -20.77 -10.35
C GLY A 551 -32.22 -21.97 -9.92
N CYS A 552 -32.89 -23.05 -9.52
CA CYS A 552 -32.28 -24.17 -8.80
C CYS A 552 -32.33 -25.49 -9.55
N ALA A 553 -32.52 -25.43 -10.87
CA ALA A 553 -32.72 -26.59 -11.74
C ALA A 553 -31.74 -26.60 -12.92
#